data_AF-A0A7W7LC23-F1
#
_entry.id   AF-A0A7W7LC23-F1
#
_cell.length_a   1.000
_cell.length_b   1.000
_cell.length_c   1.000
_cell.angle_alpha   90.00
_cell.angle_beta   90.00
_cell.angle_gamma   90.00
#
_symmetry.space_group_name_H-M   'P 1'
#
loop_
_entity.id
_entity.type
_entity.pdbx_description
1 polymer ?
#
loop_
_entity_poly.entity_id
_entity_poly.type
_entity_poly.pdbx_seq_one_letter_code
_entity_poly.pdbx_strand_id
1 'polypeptide(L)' 'MSDAPANPFDGDGDFFVLVNAEGQHSLWPGFAAVPEGWTTAHGPCARQDALDWITEHWTDLAPAAR' A
#
# COMPACT_ATOMS: atom_id res chain seq x y z
N MET A 1 27.33 6.89 6.01
CA MET A 1 26.57 6.99 4.75
C MET A 1 25.67 5.76 4.75
N SER A 2 24.36 5.81 4.97
CA SER A 2 23.38 6.85 4.68
C SER A 2 22.23 6.77 5.68
N ASP A 3 21.97 7.85 6.42
CA ASP A 3 20.72 8.06 7.14
C ASP A 3 19.75 8.68 6.12
N ALA A 4 19.23 7.84 5.21
CA ALA A 4 18.08 8.28 4.43
C ALA A 4 16.94 8.45 5.43
N PRO A 5 16.17 9.56 5.41
CA PRO A 5 15.00 9.67 6.25
C PRO A 5 14.14 8.44 5.97
N ALA A 6 13.83 7.66 7.01
CA ALA A 6 13.01 6.46 6.88
C ALA A 6 11.82 6.81 6.00
N ASN A 7 11.77 6.19 4.81
CA ASN A 7 10.76 6.50 3.82
C ASN A 7 9.40 6.36 4.54
N PRO A 8 8.49 7.35 4.47
CA PRO A 8 7.19 7.27 5.15
C PRO A 8 6.38 6.01 4.80
N PHE A 9 6.70 5.34 3.69
CA PHE A 9 6.12 4.07 3.24
C PHE A 9 6.84 2.80 3.78
N ASP A 10 7.94 2.97 4.50
CA ASP A 10 8.78 1.89 5.05
C ASP A 10 8.88 1.93 6.59
N GLY A 11 8.18 2.88 7.22
CA GLY A 11 8.13 3.00 8.67
C GLY A 11 7.25 1.93 9.35
N ASP A 12 7.35 1.88 10.67
CA ASP A 12 6.46 1.10 11.53
C ASP A 12 5.21 1.94 11.87
N GLY A 13 4.01 1.38 11.70
CA GLY A 13 2.75 2.10 11.91
C GLY A 13 1.55 1.47 11.19
N ASP A 14 0.40 2.13 11.29
CA ASP A 14 -0.82 1.73 10.58
C ASP A 14 -0.74 2.10 9.09
N PHE A 15 -1.03 1.13 8.23
CA PHE A 15 -1.10 1.29 6.79
C PHE A 15 -2.50 0.94 6.27
N PHE A 16 -2.81 1.56 5.14
CA PHE A 16 -4.00 1.29 4.34
C PHE A 16 -3.58 0.82 2.96
N VAL A 17 -4.42 -0.02 2.37
CA VAL A 17 -4.39 -0.25 0.93
C VAL A 17 -5.45 0.65 0.32
N LEU A 18 -5.02 1.52 -0.58
CA LEU A 18 -5.92 2.35 -1.37
C LEU A 18 -6.16 1.72 -2.74
N VAL A 19 -7.36 1.93 -3.27
CA VAL A 19 -7.73 1.59 -4.64
C VAL A 19 -8.34 2.81 -5.32
N ASN A 20 -7.96 3.05 -6.57
CA ASN A 20 -8.56 4.09 -7.40
C ASN A 20 -9.65 3.52 -8.32
N ALA A 21 -10.33 4.41 -9.06
CA ALA A 21 -11.37 4.00 -10.01
C ALA A 21 -10.86 3.12 -11.17
N GLU A 22 -9.55 3.12 -11.43
CA GLU A 22 -8.89 2.28 -12.44
C GLU A 22 -8.48 0.90 -11.89
N GLY A 23 -8.75 0.61 -10.61
CA GLY A 23 -8.40 -0.66 -9.96
C GLY A 23 -6.93 -0.80 -9.57
N GLN A 24 -6.17 0.29 -9.56
CA GLN A 24 -4.78 0.30 -9.13
C GLN A 24 -4.70 0.34 -7.60
N HIS A 25 -3.79 -0.46 -7.03
CA HIS A 25 -3.59 -0.53 -5.60
C HIS A 25 -2.34 0.25 -5.16
N SER A 26 -2.42 0.93 -4.02
CA SER A 26 -1.28 1.66 -3.44
C SER A 26 -1.22 1.44 -1.92
N LEU A 27 -0.01 1.19 -1.41
CA LEU A 27 0.25 1.18 0.02
C LEU A 27 0.32 2.62 0.53
N TRP A 28 -0.48 2.96 1.52
CA TRP A 28 -0.59 4.32 2.03
C TRP A 28 -0.44 4.38 3.56
N PRO A 29 0.40 5.28 4.09
CA PRO A 29 0.58 5.40 5.52
C PRO A 29 -0.63 6.07 6.17
N GLY A 30 -1.07 5.57 7.32
CA GLY A 30 -2.31 6.02 7.97
C GLY A 30 -2.27 7.43 8.54
N PHE A 31 -1.08 8.02 8.69
CA PHE A 31 -0.93 9.42 9.07
C PHE A 31 -1.09 10.40 7.89
N ALA A 32 -1.03 9.92 6.64
CA ALA A 32 -1.15 10.75 5.46
C ALA A 32 -2.61 10.84 5.00
N ALA A 33 -3.05 12.04 4.62
CA ALA A 33 -4.39 12.21 4.07
C ALA A 33 -4.56 11.40 2.78
N VAL A 34 -5.71 10.76 2.61
CA VAL A 34 -6.04 10.01 1.40
C VAL A 34 -6.25 11.00 0.24
N PRO A 35 -5.56 10.85 -0.90
CA PRO A 35 -5.73 11.73 -2.05
C PRO A 35 -7.11 11.56 -2.69
N GLU A 36 -7.61 12.62 -3.32
CA GLU A 36 -8.88 12.58 -4.03
C GLU A 36 -8.83 11.53 -5.18
N GLY A 37 -9.94 10.81 -5.38
CA GLY A 37 -10.02 9.73 -6.38
C GLY A 37 -9.49 8.38 -5.90
N TRP A 38 -8.94 8.31 -4.67
CA TRP A 38 -8.56 7.07 -4.02
C TRP A 38 -9.50 6.74 -2.86
N THR A 39 -9.71 5.44 -2.64
CA THR A 39 -10.57 4.93 -1.57
C THR A 39 -9.87 3.82 -0.81
N THR A 40 -10.15 3.70 0.49
CA THR A 40 -9.56 2.64 1.32
C THR A 40 -10.19 1.30 1.00
N ALA A 41 -9.39 0.35 0.52
CA ALA A 41 -9.78 -1.02 0.25
C ALA A 41 -9.51 -1.95 1.45
N HIS A 42 -8.41 -1.72 2.18
CA HIS A 42 -8.01 -2.51 3.34
C HIS A 42 -7.27 -1.66 4.39
N GLY A 43 -7.30 -2.10 5.65
CA GLY A 43 -6.67 -1.42 6.80
C GLY A 43 -7.66 -0.66 7.71
N PRO A 44 -7.18 -0.06 8.82
CA PRO A 44 -5.77 0.05 9.22
C PRO A 44 -5.17 -1.30 9.62
N CYS A 45 -3.94 -1.58 9.21
CA CYS A 45 -3.22 -2.83 9.49
C CYS A 45 -1.70 -2.61 9.46
N ALA A 46 -0.93 -3.61 9.88
CA ALA A 46 0.52 -3.56 9.75
C ALA A 46 0.94 -3.54 8.27
N ARG A 47 2.13 -3.00 7.99
CA ARG A 47 2.68 -2.92 6.64
C ARG A 47 2.69 -4.28 5.91
N GLN A 48 3.04 -5.34 6.63
CA GLN A 48 3.12 -6.69 6.06
C GLN A 48 1.73 -7.18 5.63
N ASP A 49 0.71 -7.08 6.49
CA ASP A 49 -0.68 -7.43 6.15
C ASP A 49 -1.21 -6.64 4.94
N ALA A 50 -0.90 -5.34 4.85
CA ALA A 50 -1.29 -4.53 3.69
C ALA A 50 -0.64 -5.03 2.38
N LEU A 51 0.64 -5.41 2.42
CA LEU A 51 1.37 -5.95 1.28
C LEU A 51 0.88 -7.35 0.88
N ASP A 52 0.59 -8.21 1.85
CA ASP A 52 -0.01 -9.52 1.62
C ASP A 52 -1.39 -9.37 0.98
N TRP A 53 -2.22 -8.43 1.47
CA TRP A 53 -3.53 -8.14 0.89
C TRP A 53 -3.41 -7.68 -0.56
N ILE A 54 -2.48 -6.75 -0.87
CA ILE A 54 -2.22 -6.30 -2.26
C ILE A 54 -1.78 -7.47 -3.13
N THR A 55 -0.89 -8.32 -2.63
CA THR A 55 -0.37 -9.49 -3.38
C THR A 55 -1.47 -10.50 -3.68
N GLU A 56 -2.39 -10.71 -2.74
CA GLU A 56 -3.52 -11.65 -2.90
C GLU A 56 -4.63 -11.08 -3.80
N HIS A 57 -4.95 -9.79 -3.67
CA HIS A 57 -6.10 -9.17 -4.33
C HIS A 57 -5.74 -8.54 -5.68
N TRP A 58 -4.48 -8.17 -5.92
CA TRP A 58 -4.05 -7.63 -7.21
C TRP A 58 -3.59 -8.76 -8.14
N THR A 59 -4.57 -9.53 -8.60
CA THR A 59 -4.37 -10.71 -9.47
C THR A 59 -3.85 -10.36 -10.87
N ASP A 60 -3.83 -9.07 -11.23
CA ASP A 60 -3.36 -8.57 -12.54
C ASP A 60 -1.85 -8.28 -12.59
N LEU A 61 -1.17 -8.31 -11.43
CA LEU A 61 0.29 -8.47 -11.39
C LEU A 61 0.63 -9.95 -11.53
N ALA A 62 0.15 -10.61 -12.59
CA ALA A 62 0.77 -11.85 -13.00
C ALA A 62 2.27 -11.53 -13.17
N PRO A 63 3.19 -12.15 -12.42
CA PRO A 63 4.54 -12.11 -12.88
C PRO A 63 4.51 -12.83 -14.24
N ALA A 64 5.01 -12.19 -15.29
CA ALA A 64 5.63 -12.96 -16.35
C ALA A 64 6.88 -13.65 -15.75
N ALA A 65 6.67 -14.59 -14.83
CA ALA A 65 7.70 -15.44 -14.25
C ALA A 65 7.31 -16.90 -14.48
N ARG A 66 7.58 -17.28 -15.73
CA ARG A 66 8.11 -18.58 -16.19
C ARG A 66 7.15 -19.73 -16.45
#